data_AF-A0A1Y0V0Z1-F1
#
_entry.id   AF-A0A1Y0V0Z1-F1
#
_cell.length_a   1.000
_cell.length_b   1.000
_cell.length_c   1.000
_cell.angle_alpha   90.00
_cell.angle_beta   90.00
_cell.angle_gamma   90.00
#
_symmetry.space_group_name_H-M   'P 1'
#
loop_
_entity.id
_entity.type
_entity.pdbx_description
1 polymer ?
#
loop_
_entity_poly.entity_id
_entity_poly.type
_entity_poly.pdbx_seq_one_letter_code
_entity_poly.pdbx_strand_id
1 'polypeptide(L)'
;MYQLNSSIVAKGADKARFHVGYLAQDIEAAITNVGLNPSDFAMWTKTAMFTVTETDGKLTQVANVDASGAQKSIQMLRYEEVFPVVLAGISGSISALTTRVAALESKGNA
;
A
#
# COMPACT_ATOMS: atom_id res chain seq x y z
N MET A 1 0.25 10.14 -5.99
CA MET A 1 0.56 11.25 -5.08
C MET A 1 -0.70 11.61 -4.33
N TYR A 2 -0.63 11.85 -3.03
CA TYR A 2 -1.81 12.14 -2.20
C TYR A 2 -1.49 13.16 -1.10
N GLN A 3 -2.53 13.72 -0.49
CA GLN A 3 -2.44 14.55 0.71
C GLN A 3 -3.25 13.87 1.82
N LEU A 4 -2.84 14.04 3.08
CA LEU A 4 -3.59 13.50 4.22
C LEU A 4 -4.81 14.37 4.51
N ASN A 5 -6.00 13.77 4.61
CA ASN A 5 -7.23 14.49 4.95
C ASN A 5 -7.09 15.32 6.23
N SER A 6 -6.45 14.76 7.27
CA SER A 6 -6.18 15.48 8.52
C SER A 6 -5.27 16.71 8.32
N SER A 7 -4.29 16.63 7.41
CA SER A 7 -3.42 17.76 7.09
C SER A 7 -4.16 18.83 6.29
N ILE A 8 -5.05 18.44 5.38
CA ILE A 8 -5.91 19.38 4.64
C ILE A 8 -6.81 20.13 5.63
N VAL A 9 -7.48 19.42 6.54
CA VAL A 9 -8.34 20.03 7.56
C VAL A 9 -7.57 21.02 8.44
N ALA A 10 -6.34 20.66 8.85
CA ALA A 10 -5.56 21.50 9.76
C ALA A 10 -4.89 22.71 9.08
N LYS A 11 -4.55 22.63 7.78
CA LYS A 11 -3.66 23.60 7.12
C LYS A 11 -4.23 24.25 5.85
N GLY A 12 -5.29 23.70 5.27
CA GLY A 12 -5.76 24.02 3.92
C GLY A 12 -5.09 23.13 2.86
N ALA A 13 -5.82 22.87 1.77
CA ALA A 13 -5.36 22.01 0.68
C ALA A 13 -4.13 22.59 -0.06
N ASP A 14 -4.03 23.91 -0.11
CA ASP A 14 -2.90 24.67 -0.69
C ASP A 14 -1.60 24.50 0.11
N LYS A 15 -1.69 24.26 1.42
CA LYS A 15 -0.54 24.13 2.34
C LYS A 15 -0.26 22.70 2.80
N ALA A 16 -1.19 21.78 2.60
CA ALA A 16 -0.98 20.38 2.92
C ALA A 16 0.13 19.78 2.03
N ARG A 17 1.08 19.07 2.63
CA ARG A 17 2.20 18.48 1.88
C ARG A 17 1.71 17.31 1.03
N PHE A 18 2.31 17.18 -0.15
CA PHE A 18 2.14 15.99 -0.96
C PHE A 18 3.02 14.85 -0.46
N HIS A 19 2.44 13.66 -0.44
CA HIS A 19 3.10 12.40 -0.14
C HIS A 19 3.14 11.54 -1.41
N VAL A 20 4.25 10.84 -1.59
CA VAL A 20 4.46 9.90 -2.70
C VAL A 20 4.55 8.51 -2.11
N GLY A 21 3.78 7.58 -2.69
CA GLY A 21 3.65 6.23 -2.20
C GLY A 21 2.46 5.52 -2.84
N TYR A 22 2.18 4.32 -2.36
CA TYR A 22 1.08 3.46 -2.77
C TYR A 22 -0.03 3.44 -1.72
N LEU A 23 -1.26 3.14 -2.15
CA LEU A 23 -2.37 2.84 -1.26
C LEU A 23 -2.35 1.34 -0.93
N ALA A 24 -2.63 1.00 0.33
CA ALA A 24 -2.61 -0.39 0.77
C ALA A 24 -3.67 -1.25 0.04
N GLN A 25 -4.81 -0.66 -0.29
CA GLN A 25 -5.90 -1.28 -1.04
C GLN A 25 -5.49 -1.63 -2.48
N ASP A 26 -4.65 -0.78 -3.11
CA ASP A 26 -4.15 -1.05 -4.46
C ASP A 26 -3.20 -2.25 -4.46
N ILE A 27 -2.37 -2.38 -3.42
CA ILE A 27 -1.46 -3.52 -3.23
C ILE A 27 -2.26 -4.80 -2.92
N GLU A 28 -3.26 -4.73 -2.04
CA GLU A 28 -4.20 -5.83 -1.76
C GLU A 28 -4.83 -6.35 -3.06
N ALA A 29 -5.36 -5.44 -3.87
CA ALA A 29 -5.99 -5.77 -5.14
C ALA A 29 -4.99 -6.37 -6.13
N ALA A 30 -3.80 -5.80 -6.27
CA ALA A 30 -2.77 -6.29 -7.19
C ALA A 30 -2.35 -7.74 -6.87
N ILE A 31 -2.14 -8.06 -5.59
CA ILE A 31 -1.78 -9.41 -5.14
C ILE A 31 -2.96 -10.38 -5.34
N THR A 32 -4.16 -9.97 -4.95
CA THR A 32 -5.37 -10.80 -5.08
C THR A 32 -5.71 -11.11 -6.54
N ASN A 33 -5.52 -10.14 -7.45
CA ASN A 33 -5.81 -10.30 -8.88
C ASN A 33 -4.96 -11.38 -9.56
N VAL A 34 -3.79 -11.70 -9.02
CA VAL A 34 -2.93 -12.79 -9.51
C VAL A 34 -3.12 -14.10 -8.73
N GLY A 35 -4.17 -14.18 -7.92
CA GLY A 35 -4.55 -15.38 -7.15
C GLY A 35 -3.71 -15.63 -5.90
N LEU A 36 -2.97 -14.62 -5.44
CA LEU A 36 -2.17 -14.70 -4.22
C LEU A 36 -2.93 -14.08 -3.03
N ASN A 37 -2.60 -14.50 -1.81
CA ASN A 37 -3.15 -13.91 -0.60
C ASN A 37 -2.23 -12.77 -0.09
N PRO A 38 -2.72 -11.53 0.03
CA PRO A 38 -1.94 -10.41 0.56
C PRO A 38 -1.37 -10.67 1.96
N SER A 39 -2.07 -11.43 2.80
CA SER A 39 -1.65 -11.71 4.18
C SER A 39 -0.44 -12.65 4.27
N ASP A 40 -0.05 -13.29 3.17
CA ASP A 40 1.16 -14.12 3.12
C ASP A 40 2.43 -13.26 3.02
N PHE A 41 2.28 -11.95 2.74
CA PHE A 41 3.39 -11.00 2.61
C PHE A 41 3.27 -9.91 3.68
N ALA A 42 4.29 -9.81 4.55
CA ALA A 42 4.29 -8.83 5.64
C ALA A 42 4.32 -7.36 5.16
N MET A 43 4.62 -7.13 3.87
CA MET A 43 4.48 -5.82 3.22
C MET A 43 3.08 -5.22 3.32
N TRP A 44 2.03 -6.04 3.41
CA TRP A 44 0.64 -5.60 3.58
C TRP A 44 0.10 -6.06 4.93
N THR A 45 -0.53 -5.16 5.67
CA THR A 45 -1.11 -5.48 6.97
C THR A 45 -2.48 -4.85 7.12
N LYS A 46 -3.35 -5.51 7.91
CA LYS A 46 -4.69 -5.04 8.25
C LYS A 46 -4.91 -5.18 9.74
N THR A 47 -5.19 -4.07 10.41
CA THR A 47 -5.36 -4.02 11.87
C THR A 47 -6.73 -3.49 12.22
N ALA A 48 -7.40 -4.17 13.14
CA ALA A 48 -8.70 -3.74 13.63
C ALA A 48 -8.57 -2.45 14.47
N MET A 49 -9.47 -1.50 14.27
CA MET A 49 -9.43 -0.21 14.94
C MET A 49 -10.24 -0.22 16.24
N PHE A 50 -9.71 0.47 17.25
CA PHE A 50 -10.34 0.63 18.55
C PHE A 50 -10.19 2.06 19.07
N THR A 51 -11.18 2.50 19.82
CA THR A 51 -11.13 3.76 20.57
C THR A 51 -10.77 3.42 22.00
N VAL A 52 -9.68 4.00 22.48
CA VAL A 52 -9.24 3.86 23.86
C VAL A 52 -9.63 5.12 24.62
N THR A 53 -10.40 4.96 25.70
CA THR A 53 -10.80 6.05 26.58
C THR A 53 -10.29 5.77 27.98
N GLU A 54 -9.74 6.80 28.62
CA GLU A 54 -9.35 6.77 30.02
C GLU A 54 -10.42 7.47 30.87
N THR A 55 -10.87 6.82 31.93
CA THR A 55 -11.77 7.41 32.92
C THR A 55 -11.33 6.94 34.30
N ASP A 56 -11.04 7.88 35.20
CA ASP A 56 -10.55 7.62 36.56
C ASP A 56 -9.32 6.68 36.62
N GLY A 57 -8.38 6.84 35.68
CA GLY A 57 -7.17 6.01 35.60
C GLY A 57 -7.37 4.61 35.03
N LYS A 58 -8.59 4.27 34.58
CA LYS A 58 -8.89 3.00 33.91
C LYS A 58 -8.99 3.19 32.41
N LEU A 59 -8.21 2.41 31.66
CA LEU A 59 -8.32 2.32 30.21
C LEU A 59 -9.45 1.37 29.82
N THR A 60 -10.33 1.84 28.94
CA THR A 60 -11.37 1.05 28.28
C THR A 60 -11.17 1.10 26.78
N GLN A 61 -11.33 -0.04 26.12
CA GLN A 61 -11.17 -0.18 24.69
C GLN A 61 -12.50 -0.63 24.06
N VAL A 62 -12.98 0.14 23.09
CA VAL A 62 -14.21 -0.17 22.36
C VAL A 62 -13.88 -0.30 20.87
N ALA A 63 -14.43 -1.31 20.21
CA ALA A 63 -14.25 -1.50 18.77
C ALA A 63 -14.82 -0.30 18.00
N ASN A 64 -14.07 0.22 17.04
CA ASN A 64 -14.61 1.19 16.09
C ASN A 64 -15.45 0.43 15.08
N VAL A 65 -16.74 0.69 15.03
CA VAL A 65 -17.66 0.07 14.07
C VAL A 65 -18.09 1.04 12.97
N ASP A 66 -18.49 0.51 11.83
CA ASP A 66 -19.15 1.26 10.76
C ASP A 66 -20.67 1.33 10.97
N ALA A 67 -21.37 1.92 10.00
CA ALA A 67 -22.83 2.11 10.06
C ALA A 67 -23.61 0.78 10.09
N SER A 68 -23.00 -0.33 9.66
CA SER A 68 -23.59 -1.67 9.70
C SER A 68 -23.28 -2.44 11.01
N GLY A 69 -22.45 -1.86 11.89
CA GLY A 69 -21.97 -2.52 13.10
C GLY A 69 -20.73 -3.39 12.87
N ALA A 70 -20.18 -3.45 11.66
CA ALA A 70 -18.96 -4.19 11.38
C ALA A 70 -17.72 -3.45 11.89
N GLN A 71 -16.75 -4.18 12.43
CA GLN A 71 -15.52 -3.58 12.95
C GLN A 71 -14.68 -2.97 11.82
N LYS A 72 -14.35 -1.69 11.96
CA LYS A 72 -13.44 -0.98 11.07
C LYS A 72 -12.03 -1.49 11.24
N SER A 73 -11.29 -1.51 10.13
CA SER A 73 -9.88 -1.84 10.10
C SER A 73 -9.11 -0.79 9.30
N ILE A 74 -7.85 -0.57 9.68
CA ILE A 74 -6.89 0.18 8.88
C ILE A 74 -5.96 -0.78 8.15
N GLN A 75 -5.72 -0.51 6.87
CA GLN A 75 -4.68 -1.21 6.10
C GLN A 75 -3.41 -0.36 6.06
N MET A 76 -2.25 -1.00 6.12
CA MET A 76 -0.95 -0.33 6.15
C MET A 76 0.07 -1.09 5.30
N LEU A 77 1.08 -0.37 4.83
CA LEU A 77 2.19 -0.91 4.04
C LEU A 77 3.52 -0.79 4.79
N ARG A 78 4.36 -1.82 4.70
CA ARG A 78 5.77 -1.76 5.09
C ARG A 78 6.62 -1.50 3.84
N TYR A 79 7.04 -0.25 3.67
CA TYR A 79 7.70 0.19 2.43
C TYR A 79 9.04 -0.51 2.19
N GLU A 80 9.70 -0.96 3.26
CA GLU A 80 10.94 -1.73 3.24
C GLU A 80 10.80 -3.07 2.52
N GLU A 81 9.59 -3.66 2.49
CA GLU A 81 9.30 -4.88 1.72
C GLU A 81 8.65 -4.57 0.36
N VAL A 82 7.89 -3.48 0.25
CA VAL A 82 7.32 -3.04 -1.03
C VAL A 82 8.42 -2.67 -2.03
N PHE A 83 9.47 -1.97 -1.60
CA PHE A 83 10.53 -1.50 -2.51
C PHE A 83 11.28 -2.65 -3.21
N PRO A 84 11.77 -3.70 -2.51
CA PRO A 84 12.38 -4.85 -3.16
C PRO A 84 11.49 -5.54 -4.18
N VAL A 85 10.19 -5.69 -3.90
CA VAL A 85 9.23 -6.32 -4.83
C VAL A 85 9.10 -5.51 -6.11
N VAL A 86 8.91 -4.19 -5.99
CA VAL A 86 8.83 -3.28 -7.14
C VAL A 86 10.14 -3.29 -7.93
N LEU A 87 11.29 -3.25 -7.24
CA LEU A 87 12.59 -3.29 -7.89
C LEU A 87 12.82 -4.61 -8.64
N ALA A 88 12.41 -5.75 -8.08
CA ALA A 88 12.49 -7.04 -8.74
C ALA A 88 11.63 -7.08 -10.01
N GLY A 89 10.40 -6.56 -9.96
CA GLY A 89 9.52 -6.46 -11.12
C GLY A 89 10.07 -5.57 -12.25
N ILE A 90 10.65 -4.42 -11.88
CA ILE A 90 11.31 -3.51 -12.84
C ILE A 90 12.54 -4.19 -13.45
N SER A 91 13.39 -4.81 -12.62
CA SER A 91 14.61 -5.49 -13.07
C SER A 91 14.29 -6.63 -14.04
N GLY A 92 13.26 -7.42 -13.74
CA GLY A 92 12.77 -8.47 -14.64
C GLY A 92 12.25 -7.92 -15.97
N SER A 93 11.51 -6.81 -15.93
CA SER A 93 10.98 -6.15 -17.14
C SER A 93 12.10 -5.60 -18.02
N ILE A 94 13.11 -4.95 -17.43
CA ILE A 94 14.29 -4.46 -18.14
C ILE A 94 15.06 -5.63 -18.77
N SER A 95 15.29 -6.70 -18.02
CA SER A 95 15.97 -7.90 -18.54
C SER A 95 15.23 -8.48 -19.75
N ALA A 96 13.91 -8.65 -19.66
CA ALA A 96 13.09 -9.15 -20.76
C ALA A 96 13.12 -8.23 -21.99
N LEU A 97 13.10 -6.90 -21.80
CA LEU A 97 13.23 -5.94 -22.89
C LEU A 97 14.60 -6.02 -23.56
N THR A 98 15.68 -6.09 -22.79
CA THR A 98 17.05 -6.22 -23.31
C THR A 98 17.20 -7.48 -24.16
N THR A 99 16.67 -8.62 -23.70
CA THR A 99 16.67 -9.87 -24.49
C THR A 99 15.92 -9.70 -25.81
N ARG A 100 14.75 -9.04 -25.79
CA ARG A 100 13.96 -8.80 -27.01
C ARG A 100 14.67 -7.88 -28.00
N VAL A 101 15.33 -6.83 -27.51
CA VAL A 101 16.11 -5.90 -28.36
C VAL A 101 17.28 -6.64 -29.02
N ALA A 102 18.06 -7.40 -28.25
CA ALA A 102 19.17 -8.19 -28.80
C ALA A 102 18.72 -9.18 -29.88
N ALA A 103 17.55 -9.81 -29.69
CA ALA A 103 16.96 -10.72 -30.68
C ALA A 103 16.44 -10.01 -31.95
N LEU A 104 16.08 -8.73 -31.85
CA LEU A 104 15.69 -7.92 -33.02
C LEU A 104 16.93 -7.41 -33.77
N GLU A 105 17.95 -6.95 -33.04
CA GLU A 105 19.21 -6.50 -33.61
C GLU A 105 19.94 -7.63 -34.36
N SER A 106 19.90 -8.86 -33.83
CA SER A 106 20.47 -10.02 -34.53
C SER A 106 19.72 -10.38 -35.82
N LYS A 107 18.41 -10.14 -35.89
CA LYS A 107 17.61 -10.35 -37.11
C LYS A 107 17.75 -9.25 -38.14
N GLY A 108 17.97 -8.00 -37.71
CA GLY A 108 18.18 -6.87 -38.62
C GLY A 108 19.58 -6.84 -39.25
N ASN A 109 20.54 -7.52 -38.63
CA ASN A 109 21.93 -7.64 -39.11
C ASN A 109 22.19 -8.93 -39.91
N ALA A 110 21.17 -9.76 -40.15
CA ALA A 110 21.21 -10.97 -40.98
C ALA A 110 20.52 -10.72 -42.32
#